data_AF-A0A954K4N3-F1
#
_entry.id   AF-A0A954K4N3-F1
#
_cell.length_a   1.000
_cell.length_b   1.000
_cell.length_c   1.000
_cell.angle_alpha   90.00
_cell.angle_beta   90.00
_cell.angle_gamma   90.00
#
_symmetry.space_group_name_H-M   'P 1'
#
loop_
_entity.id
_entity.type
_entity.pdbx_description
1 polymer ?
#
loop_
_entity_poly.entity_id
_entity_poly.type
_entity_poly.pdbx_seq_one_letter_code
_entity_poly.pdbx_strand_id
1 'polypeptide(L)'
;MQNGIFKYGIYLLIFTFMYHLGSSSIQADLFTYVDESGKTVTLEATLYGSGKFRGEMQHGLLKPDGYLQMVPQGKIQKRALKAAPQPLTVEQMSEGLLKRFGSEKFRFHLQQPFVVGIVLAAPLDGSDRTELRVKTFLEKAGRFMHNVEIIFETYARKMNLELKEYEFPMAMLIFESDDEFEKYAKETSALGEGVSNVLAYYSHISNNLILRMSECSSFETPLHEA
;
A
#
# COMPACT_ATOMS: atom_id res chain seq x y z
N MET A 1 -1.02 -68.33 39.42
CA MET A 1 -0.10 -67.49 40.23
C MET A 1 0.59 -66.54 39.27
N GLN A 2 0.04 -65.36 39.02
CA GLN A 2 0.28 -64.09 39.74
C GLN A 2 1.67 -63.50 39.52
N ASN A 3 1.64 -62.20 39.19
CA ASN A 3 2.69 -61.17 39.19
C ASN A 3 3.57 -61.14 37.92
N GLY A 4 3.69 -60.05 37.19
CA GLY A 4 3.27 -58.67 37.42
C GLY A 4 4.35 -57.74 36.86
N ILE A 5 3.92 -56.64 36.24
CA ILE A 5 4.73 -55.43 35.97
C ILE A 5 5.70 -55.55 34.78
N PHE A 6 5.23 -55.20 33.59
CA PHE A 6 5.89 -54.20 32.75
C PHE A 6 4.82 -53.56 31.84
N LYS A 7 4.04 -52.68 32.45
CA LYS A 7 3.19 -51.70 31.75
C LYS A 7 4.08 -50.58 31.22
N TYR A 8 3.61 -49.96 30.14
CA TYR A 8 4.07 -48.71 29.51
C TYR A 8 5.20 -48.87 28.48
N GLY A 9 4.82 -48.82 27.21
CA GLY A 9 5.80 -48.65 26.14
C GLY A 9 5.28 -48.65 24.70
N ILE A 10 4.04 -49.08 24.43
CA ILE A 10 3.55 -49.17 23.04
C ILE A 10 2.05 -48.86 22.97
N TYR A 11 1.68 -47.62 23.27
CA TYR A 11 0.38 -47.05 22.89
C TYR A 11 0.52 -45.53 22.77
N LEU A 12 1.21 -45.07 21.73
CA LEU A 12 1.12 -43.67 21.31
C LEU A 12 1.55 -43.49 19.86
N LEU A 13 0.75 -44.01 18.93
CA LEU A 13 0.70 -43.50 17.56
C LEU A 13 -0.79 -43.51 17.14
N ILE A 14 -1.56 -42.78 17.93
CA ILE A 14 -2.93 -42.38 17.61
C ILE A 14 -2.80 -41.35 16.49
N PHE A 15 -3.29 -41.73 15.30
CA PHE A 15 -4.00 -40.86 14.37
C PHE A 15 -3.58 -39.38 14.40
N THR A 16 -2.48 -39.03 13.73
CA THR A 16 -2.30 -37.66 13.24
C THR A 16 -3.29 -37.43 12.11
N PHE A 17 -4.47 -37.00 12.54
CA PHE A 17 -5.57 -36.53 11.75
C PHE A 17 -5.07 -35.53 10.70
N MET A 18 -5.44 -35.80 9.44
CA MET A 18 -5.37 -34.83 8.36
C MET A 18 -6.09 -33.54 8.78
N TYR A 19 -5.31 -32.49 9.06
CA TYR A 19 -5.75 -31.11 8.91
C TYR A 19 -4.62 -30.30 8.28
N HIS A 20 -4.25 -30.65 7.04
CA HIS A 20 -3.92 -29.59 6.08
C HIS A 20 -5.26 -28.97 5.65
N LEU A 21 -5.85 -28.19 6.56
CA LEU A 21 -6.78 -27.14 6.19
C LEU A 21 -6.04 -26.26 5.19
N GLY A 22 -6.58 -26.20 3.98
CA GLY A 22 -6.01 -25.47 2.88
C GLY A 22 -5.64 -24.05 3.30
N SER A 23 -4.34 -23.80 3.38
CA SER A 23 -3.83 -22.54 2.88
C SER A 23 -4.25 -22.51 1.42
N SER A 24 -5.36 -21.83 1.12
CA SER A 24 -5.57 -21.27 -0.20
C SER A 24 -4.31 -20.45 -0.47
N SER A 25 -3.31 -21.07 -1.11
CA SER A 25 -2.16 -20.36 -1.60
C SER A 25 -2.76 -19.31 -2.52
N ILE A 26 -2.75 -18.07 -2.05
CA ILE A 26 -3.08 -16.91 -2.86
C ILE A 26 -2.03 -16.93 -3.95
N GLN A 27 -2.34 -17.61 -5.04
CA GLN A 27 -1.43 -17.88 -6.13
C GLN A 27 -1.40 -16.59 -6.94
N ALA A 28 -0.21 -15.98 -7.12
CA ALA A 28 -0.09 -14.90 -8.08
C ALA A 28 -0.53 -15.41 -9.43
N ASP A 29 -0.98 -14.49 -10.26
CA ASP A 29 -0.98 -14.73 -11.68
C ASP A 29 -0.22 -13.66 -12.42
N LEU A 30 0.37 -14.09 -13.52
CA LEU A 30 0.69 -13.20 -14.61
C LEU A 30 -0.60 -12.99 -15.41
N PHE A 31 -1.16 -11.79 -15.31
CA PHE A 31 -2.33 -11.37 -16.06
C PHE A 31 -1.88 -10.61 -17.31
N THR A 32 -2.34 -11.06 -18.47
CA THR A 32 -2.26 -10.28 -19.71
C THR A 32 -3.65 -9.80 -20.06
N TYR A 33 -3.85 -8.49 -20.19
CA TYR A 33 -5.14 -7.89 -20.48
C TYR A 33 -5.01 -6.68 -21.42
N VAL A 34 -6.14 -6.27 -22.01
CA VAL A 34 -6.24 -5.05 -22.81
C VAL A 34 -6.67 -3.90 -21.90
N ASP A 35 -5.83 -2.88 -21.79
CA ASP A 35 -6.13 -1.69 -20.99
C ASP A 35 -7.16 -0.75 -21.66
N GLU A 36 -7.49 0.36 -21.00
CA GLU A 36 -8.46 1.34 -21.49
C GLU A 36 -8.02 2.01 -22.80
N SER A 37 -6.71 2.04 -23.08
CA SER A 37 -6.15 2.57 -24.33
C SER A 37 -6.16 1.55 -25.49
N GLY A 38 -6.58 0.31 -25.21
CA GLY A 38 -6.55 -0.79 -26.19
C GLY A 38 -5.18 -1.49 -26.27
N LYS A 39 -4.23 -1.15 -25.40
CA LYS A 39 -2.90 -1.76 -25.38
C LYS A 39 -2.90 -3.05 -24.56
N THR A 40 -2.15 -4.03 -25.02
CA THR A 40 -1.91 -5.26 -24.25
C THR A 40 -0.87 -5.01 -23.17
N VAL A 41 -1.25 -5.23 -21.91
CA VAL A 41 -0.40 -5.08 -20.73
C VAL A 41 -0.26 -6.42 -20.04
N THR A 42 0.94 -6.71 -19.55
CA THR A 42 1.19 -7.88 -18.70
C THR A 42 1.61 -7.41 -17.32
N LEU A 43 0.92 -7.93 -16.30
CA LEU A 43 1.04 -7.53 -14.90
C LEU A 43 1.19 -8.78 -14.03
N GLU A 44 2.10 -8.73 -13.07
CA GLU A 44 2.15 -9.71 -11.99
C GLU A 44 1.35 -9.17 -10.80
N ALA A 45 0.33 -9.91 -10.39
CA ALA A 45 -0.58 -9.53 -9.32
C ALA A 45 -1.27 -10.75 -8.71
N THR A 46 -1.88 -10.55 -7.56
CA THR A 46 -2.77 -11.50 -6.90
C THR A 46 -4.22 -11.20 -7.26
N LEU A 47 -5.03 -12.21 -7.59
CA LEU A 47 -6.48 -12.00 -7.69
C LEU A 47 -7.07 -11.77 -6.29
N TYR A 48 -7.43 -10.52 -5.99
CA TYR A 48 -7.98 -10.14 -4.68
C TYR A 48 -9.47 -10.46 -4.56
N GLY A 49 -10.22 -10.27 -5.66
CA GLY A 49 -11.65 -10.47 -5.67
C GLY A 49 -12.29 -10.16 -7.00
N SER A 50 -13.60 -10.35 -7.08
CA SER A 50 -14.40 -10.07 -8.28
C SER A 50 -15.75 -9.49 -7.91
N GLY A 51 -16.27 -8.60 -8.73
CA GLY A 51 -17.57 -7.96 -8.50
C GLY A 51 -18.13 -7.33 -9.75
N LYS A 52 -19.46 -7.14 -9.80
CA LYS A 52 -20.12 -6.44 -10.90
C LYS A 52 -20.03 -4.93 -10.69
N PHE A 53 -19.53 -4.20 -11.68
CA PHE A 53 -19.54 -2.74 -11.73
C PHE A 53 -20.07 -2.29 -13.08
N ARG A 54 -21.09 -1.42 -13.08
CA ARG A 54 -21.77 -0.91 -14.30
C ARG A 54 -22.19 -2.02 -15.28
N GLY A 55 -22.64 -3.16 -14.76
CA GLY A 55 -23.12 -4.30 -15.55
C GLY A 55 -22.03 -5.27 -16.03
N GLU A 56 -20.75 -4.93 -15.86
CA GLU A 56 -19.63 -5.78 -16.25
C GLU A 56 -18.97 -6.43 -15.03
N MET A 57 -18.49 -7.66 -15.18
CA MET A 57 -17.70 -8.33 -14.14
C MET A 57 -16.28 -7.75 -14.14
N GLN A 58 -15.84 -7.26 -12.98
CA GLN A 58 -14.50 -6.74 -12.74
C GLN A 58 -13.71 -7.71 -11.88
N HIS A 59 -12.40 -7.77 -12.11
CA HIS A 59 -11.42 -8.41 -11.22
C HIS A 59 -10.56 -7.35 -10.56
N GLY A 60 -10.42 -7.43 -9.25
CA GLY A 60 -9.45 -6.65 -8.50
C GLY A 60 -8.13 -7.40 -8.44
N LEU A 61 -7.09 -6.85 -9.06
CA LEU A 61 -5.75 -7.42 -9.11
C LEU A 61 -4.86 -6.67 -8.11
N LEU A 62 -4.53 -7.29 -6.99
CA LEU A 62 -3.69 -6.73 -5.95
C LEU A 62 -2.21 -6.84 -6.34
N LYS A 63 -1.57 -5.69 -6.52
CA LYS A 63 -0.16 -5.56 -6.85
C LYS A 63 0.69 -5.63 -5.58
N PRO A 64 2.00 -5.93 -5.71
CA PRO A 64 2.91 -5.98 -4.54
C PRO A 64 3.13 -4.64 -3.82
N ASP A 65 2.70 -3.51 -4.39
CA ASP A 65 2.67 -2.20 -3.70
C ASP A 65 1.38 -1.97 -2.89
N GLY A 66 0.47 -2.95 -2.84
CA GLY A 66 -0.86 -2.82 -2.24
C GLY A 66 -1.89 -2.16 -3.15
N TYR A 67 -1.53 -1.78 -4.38
CA TYR A 67 -2.46 -1.17 -5.32
C TYR A 67 -3.43 -2.20 -5.90
N LEU A 68 -4.73 -1.89 -5.88
CA LEU A 68 -5.78 -2.71 -6.47
C LEU A 68 -6.10 -2.24 -7.90
N GLN A 69 -5.55 -2.93 -8.89
CA GLN A 69 -5.87 -2.68 -10.29
C GLN A 69 -7.19 -3.35 -10.65
N MET A 70 -8.20 -2.55 -10.98
CA MET A 70 -9.48 -3.05 -11.49
C MET A 70 -9.34 -3.34 -13.00
N VAL A 71 -9.73 -4.54 -13.41
CA VAL A 71 -9.71 -4.96 -14.82
C VAL A 71 -11.02 -5.68 -15.17
N PRO A 72 -11.71 -5.30 -16.27
CA PRO A 72 -12.88 -6.05 -16.71
C PRO A 72 -12.49 -7.48 -17.06
N GLN A 73 -13.24 -8.46 -16.55
CA GLN A 73 -12.94 -9.88 -16.75
C GLN A 73 -12.82 -10.23 -18.25
N GLY A 74 -13.71 -9.67 -19.08
CA GLY A 74 -13.69 -9.89 -20.53
C GLY A 74 -12.49 -9.28 -21.27
N LYS A 75 -11.68 -8.44 -20.60
CA LYS A 75 -10.46 -7.85 -21.17
C LYS A 75 -9.20 -8.66 -20.84
N ILE A 76 -9.29 -9.64 -19.93
CA ILE A 76 -8.18 -10.53 -19.59
C ILE A 76 -8.03 -11.57 -20.71
N GLN A 77 -6.89 -11.54 -21.39
CA GLN A 77 -6.56 -12.44 -22.50
C GLN A 77 -5.89 -13.72 -22.01
N LYS A 78 -5.04 -13.61 -20.99
CA LYS A 78 -4.26 -14.73 -20.46
C LYS A 78 -4.07 -14.58 -18.96
N ARG A 79 -4.10 -15.72 -18.26
CA ARG A 79 -3.75 -15.88 -16.86
C ARG A 79 -2.77 -17.05 -16.76
N ALA A 80 -1.62 -16.83 -16.12
CA ALA A 80 -0.65 -17.89 -15.87
C ALA A 80 -0.27 -17.91 -14.39
N LEU A 81 -0.48 -19.05 -13.73
CA LEU A 81 -0.22 -19.22 -12.31
C LEU A 81 1.28 -19.10 -12.00
N LYS A 82 1.60 -18.35 -10.95
CA LYS A 82 2.94 -18.15 -10.40
C LYS A 82 2.91 -18.08 -8.88
N ALA A 83 4.08 -18.04 -8.24
CA ALA A 83 4.17 -17.72 -6.81
C ALA A 83 3.69 -16.29 -6.56
N ALA A 84 2.95 -16.05 -5.47
CA ALA A 84 2.49 -14.73 -5.00
C ALA A 84 3.62 -13.68 -5.16
N PRO A 85 3.37 -12.49 -5.75
CA PRO A 85 4.38 -11.46 -5.70
C PRO A 85 4.59 -11.09 -4.23
N GLN A 86 5.85 -11.01 -3.82
CA GLN A 86 6.16 -10.54 -2.48
C GLN A 86 5.82 -9.04 -2.39
N PRO A 87 5.22 -8.58 -1.28
CA PRO A 87 5.06 -7.17 -1.03
C PRO A 87 6.38 -6.41 -1.22
N LEU A 88 6.30 -5.21 -1.79
CA LEU A 88 7.48 -4.37 -1.99
C LEU A 88 8.08 -3.98 -0.64
N THR A 89 9.39 -3.75 -0.61
CA THR A 89 10.02 -3.03 0.51
C THR A 89 9.75 -1.52 0.39
N VAL A 90 10.00 -0.75 1.46
CA VAL A 90 9.89 0.72 1.41
C VAL A 90 10.83 1.34 0.38
N GLU A 91 12.01 0.75 0.16
CA GLU A 91 12.98 1.18 -0.85
C GLU A 91 12.41 0.96 -2.25
N GLN A 92 11.89 -0.24 -2.55
CA GLN A 92 11.30 -0.56 -3.85
C GLN A 92 10.07 0.31 -4.15
N MET A 93 9.23 0.56 -3.14
CA MET A 93 8.09 1.47 -3.27
C MET A 93 8.57 2.90 -3.57
N SER A 94 9.60 3.39 -2.87
CA SER A 94 10.14 4.73 -3.11
C SER A 94 10.72 4.89 -4.53
N GLU A 95 11.39 3.87 -5.06
CA GLU A 95 11.85 3.87 -6.46
C GLU A 95 10.70 3.91 -7.45
N GLY A 96 9.61 3.20 -7.17
CA GLY A 96 8.39 3.23 -7.97
C GLY A 96 7.74 4.62 -7.98
N LEU A 97 7.68 5.27 -6.81
CA LEU A 97 7.15 6.63 -6.67
C LEU A 97 8.05 7.67 -7.34
N LEU A 98 9.37 7.55 -7.24
CA LEU A 98 10.34 8.36 -7.98
C LEU A 98 10.13 8.25 -9.49
N LYS A 99 9.92 7.04 -10.01
CA LYS A 99 9.61 6.84 -11.44
C LYS A 99 8.26 7.44 -11.84
N ARG A 100 7.26 7.38 -10.95
CA ARG A 100 5.91 7.90 -11.20
C ARG A 100 5.87 9.43 -11.25
N PHE A 101 6.48 10.09 -10.28
CA PHE A 101 6.39 11.55 -10.12
C PHE A 101 7.58 12.30 -10.71
N GLY A 102 8.68 11.60 -11.00
CA GLY A 102 9.92 12.18 -11.49
C GLY A 102 10.83 12.66 -10.35
N SER A 103 12.13 12.45 -10.50
CA SER A 103 13.13 12.82 -9.48
C SER A 103 13.28 14.32 -9.26
N GLU A 104 12.79 15.15 -10.18
CA GLU A 104 12.83 16.61 -10.03
C GLU A 104 11.72 17.15 -9.12
N LYS A 105 10.55 16.48 -9.11
CA LYS A 105 9.36 16.89 -8.36
C LYS A 105 9.07 16.04 -7.14
N PHE A 106 9.75 14.91 -6.97
CA PHE A 106 9.51 14.01 -5.84
C PHE A 106 10.70 13.99 -4.88
N ARG A 107 10.43 14.22 -3.60
CA ARG A 107 11.36 14.01 -2.49
C ARG A 107 10.69 13.09 -1.49
N PHE A 108 11.47 12.26 -0.81
CA PHE A 108 10.91 11.33 0.18
C PHE A 108 11.87 11.09 1.34
N HIS A 109 11.30 10.57 2.42
CA HIS A 109 11.98 10.07 3.60
C HIS A 109 11.42 8.69 3.93
N LEU A 110 12.31 7.74 4.22
CA LEU A 110 11.93 6.39 4.63
C LEU A 110 11.82 6.34 6.14
N GLN A 111 10.63 5.99 6.63
CA GLN A 111 10.34 5.77 8.04
C GLN A 111 9.50 4.51 8.11
N GLN A 112 10.13 3.33 8.12
CA GLN A 112 9.42 2.04 8.05
C GLN A 112 8.29 1.95 9.09
N PRO A 113 7.11 1.42 8.71
CA PRO A 113 6.75 0.83 7.40
C PRO A 113 6.32 1.87 6.33
N PHE A 114 6.51 3.16 6.59
CA PHE A 114 6.05 4.26 5.76
C PHE A 114 7.10 4.76 4.76
N VAL A 115 6.64 5.12 3.57
CA VAL A 115 7.35 6.01 2.64
C VAL A 115 6.69 7.38 2.71
N VAL A 116 7.36 8.37 3.28
CA VAL A 116 6.83 9.74 3.37
C VAL A 116 7.36 10.55 2.20
N GLY A 117 6.49 10.88 1.25
CA GLY A 117 6.83 11.59 0.03
C GLY A 117 6.14 12.94 -0.06
N ILE A 118 6.82 13.91 -0.67
CA ILE A 118 6.24 15.16 -1.13
C ILE A 118 6.33 15.25 -2.66
N VAL A 119 5.21 15.61 -3.27
CA VAL A 119 5.08 15.94 -4.69
C VAL A 119 5.07 17.45 -4.79
N LEU A 120 6.15 18.01 -5.35
CA LEU A 120 6.39 19.43 -5.48
C LEU A 120 5.66 20.00 -6.69
N ALA A 121 5.13 21.21 -6.56
CA ALA A 121 4.44 21.89 -7.65
C ALA A 121 5.39 22.17 -8.82
N ALA A 122 6.67 22.46 -8.53
CA ALA A 122 7.73 22.67 -9.50
C ALA A 122 9.07 22.11 -8.97
N PRO A 123 10.07 21.88 -9.84
CA PRO A 123 11.42 21.58 -9.38
C PRO A 123 11.93 22.67 -8.44
N LEU A 124 12.66 22.27 -7.40
CA LEU A 124 13.30 23.22 -6.50
C LEU A 124 14.37 24.03 -7.24
N ASP A 125 14.69 25.21 -6.69
CA ASP A 125 15.70 26.13 -7.23
C ASP A 125 17.14 25.59 -7.20
N GLY A 126 17.33 24.35 -6.70
CA GLY A 126 18.62 23.70 -6.55
C GLY A 126 19.47 24.25 -5.41
N SER A 127 18.94 25.16 -4.58
CA SER A 127 19.67 25.68 -3.43
C SER A 127 19.68 24.66 -2.29
N ASP A 128 20.85 24.49 -1.66
CA ASP A 128 21.02 23.57 -0.51
C ASP A 128 20.06 23.90 0.63
N ARG A 129 19.70 25.18 0.79
CA ARG A 129 18.77 25.64 1.83
C ARG A 129 17.36 25.11 1.59
N THR A 130 16.86 25.17 0.36
CA THR A 130 15.51 24.69 0.02
C THR A 130 15.44 23.16 0.13
N GLU A 131 16.45 22.45 -0.36
CA GLU A 131 16.56 20.99 -0.21
C GLU A 131 16.59 20.56 1.28
N LEU A 132 17.35 21.27 2.11
CA LEU A 132 17.41 21.01 3.55
C LEU A 132 16.06 21.23 4.26
N ARG A 133 15.30 22.25 3.84
CA ARG A 133 13.95 22.51 4.38
C ARG A 133 13.01 21.36 4.05
N VAL A 134 12.98 20.91 2.80
CA VAL A 134 12.16 19.76 2.37
C VAL A 134 12.53 18.50 3.12
N LYS A 135 13.83 18.19 3.23
CA LYS A 135 14.31 17.04 4.01
C LYS A 135 13.84 17.09 5.46
N THR A 136 14.01 18.24 6.12
CA THR A 136 13.60 18.44 7.52
C THR A 136 12.09 18.29 7.70
N PHE A 137 11.30 18.79 6.75
CA PHE A 137 9.86 18.63 6.72
C PHE A 137 9.46 17.15 6.65
N LEU A 138 10.01 16.39 5.69
CA LEU A 138 9.72 14.98 5.51
C LEU A 138 10.10 14.14 6.73
N GLU A 139 11.24 14.43 7.36
CA GLU A 139 11.66 13.77 8.60
C GLU A 139 10.69 14.06 9.77
N LYS A 140 10.17 15.29 9.88
CA LYS A 140 9.16 15.64 10.89
C LYS A 140 7.86 14.88 10.64
N ALA A 141 7.42 14.80 9.39
CA ALA A 141 6.22 14.08 8.99
C ALA A 141 6.36 12.55 9.23
N GLY A 142 7.53 11.98 8.93
CA GLY A 142 7.85 10.59 9.27
C GLY A 142 7.79 10.31 10.78
N ARG A 143 8.46 11.13 11.59
CA ARG A 143 8.38 11.01 13.06
C ARG A 143 6.96 11.11 13.58
N PHE A 144 6.14 12.00 13.01
CA PHE A 144 4.73 12.10 13.37
C PHE A 144 3.98 10.80 13.11
N MET A 145 4.13 10.21 11.92
CA MET A 145 3.48 8.92 11.57
C MET A 145 3.89 7.79 12.50
N HIS A 146 5.19 7.69 12.81
CA HIS A 146 5.68 6.68 13.74
C HIS A 146 5.14 6.88 15.17
N ASN A 147 5.01 8.13 15.63
CA ASN A 147 4.40 8.41 16.93
C ASN A 147 2.91 8.02 16.96
N VAL A 148 2.17 8.27 15.88
CA VAL A 148 0.77 7.87 15.74
C VAL A 148 0.64 6.34 15.81
N GLU A 149 1.48 5.61 15.08
CA GLU A 149 1.57 4.14 15.14
C GLU A 149 1.77 3.64 16.56
N ILE A 150 2.78 4.14 17.29
CA ILE A 150 3.05 3.76 18.68
C ILE A 150 1.83 3.97 19.60
N ILE A 151 1.14 5.10 19.44
CA ILE A 151 -0.06 5.43 20.25
C ILE A 151 -1.18 4.43 19.95
N PHE A 152 -1.43 4.16 18.66
CA PHE A 152 -2.44 3.19 18.23
C PHE A 152 -2.14 1.78 18.72
N GLU A 153 -0.91 1.32 18.57
CA GLU A 153 -0.50 0.01 19.08
C GLU A 153 -0.69 -0.09 20.60
N THR A 154 -0.28 0.94 21.33
CA THR A 154 -0.42 1.00 22.78
C THR A 154 -1.90 0.92 23.19
N TYR A 155 -2.77 1.65 22.48
CA TYR A 155 -4.20 1.61 22.71
C TYR A 155 -4.80 0.23 22.38
N ALA A 156 -4.48 -0.33 21.22
CA ALA A 156 -4.98 -1.64 20.79
C ALA A 156 -4.58 -2.76 21.75
N ARG A 157 -3.33 -2.77 22.22
CA ARG A 157 -2.86 -3.70 23.25
C ARG A 157 -3.64 -3.55 24.56
N LYS A 158 -3.92 -2.32 25.01
CA LYS A 158 -4.76 -2.07 26.20
C LYS A 158 -6.19 -2.56 26.04
N MET A 159 -6.71 -2.54 24.82
CA MET A 159 -8.06 -3.02 24.49
C MET A 159 -8.11 -4.51 24.13
N ASN A 160 -6.98 -5.23 24.24
CA ASN A 160 -6.85 -6.64 23.79
C ASN A 160 -7.30 -6.85 22.33
N LEU A 161 -7.06 -5.87 21.47
CA LEU A 161 -7.28 -6.01 20.03
C LEU A 161 -6.09 -6.74 19.41
N GLU A 162 -6.37 -7.71 18.56
CA GLU A 162 -5.34 -8.40 17.79
C GLU A 162 -4.80 -7.45 16.70
N LEU A 163 -3.51 -7.14 16.78
CA LEU A 163 -2.79 -6.37 15.76
C LEU A 163 -2.16 -7.36 14.77
N LYS A 164 -2.36 -7.11 13.48
CA LYS A 164 -1.67 -7.82 12.41
C LYS A 164 -0.50 -6.98 11.91
N GLU A 165 0.58 -7.65 11.51
CA GLU A 165 1.68 -6.99 10.82
C GLU A 165 1.19 -6.41 9.49
N TYR A 166 1.83 -5.30 9.08
CA TYR A 166 1.57 -4.66 7.80
C TYR A 166 1.97 -5.59 6.66
N GLU A 167 1.02 -5.92 5.78
CA GLU A 167 1.31 -6.75 4.61
C GLU A 167 2.11 -5.96 3.56
N PHE A 168 1.79 -4.67 3.39
CA PHE A 168 2.42 -3.77 2.41
C PHE A 168 2.98 -2.53 3.11
N PRO A 169 4.10 -1.95 2.65
CA PRO A 169 4.46 -0.60 3.05
C PRO A 169 3.35 0.38 2.60
N MET A 170 3.25 1.51 3.30
CA MET A 170 2.25 2.54 2.98
C MET A 170 2.96 3.83 2.59
N ALA A 171 2.55 4.44 1.47
CA ALA A 171 3.04 5.77 1.13
C ALA A 171 2.14 6.85 1.72
N MET A 172 2.75 7.79 2.44
CA MET A 172 2.13 9.07 2.76
C MET A 172 2.58 10.09 1.71
N LEU A 173 1.67 10.53 0.84
CA LEU A 173 1.93 11.45 -0.25
C LEU A 173 1.36 12.83 0.09
N ILE A 174 2.24 13.81 0.20
CA ILE A 174 1.89 15.20 0.48
C ILE A 174 2.02 15.97 -0.84
N PHE A 175 0.93 16.57 -1.29
CA PHE A 175 0.91 17.36 -2.52
C PHE A 175 1.03 18.84 -2.17
N GLU A 176 2.02 19.51 -2.75
CA GLU A 176 2.20 20.95 -2.61
C GLU A 176 1.17 21.74 -3.41
N SER A 177 0.80 21.25 -4.59
CA SER A 177 -0.25 21.84 -5.42
C SER A 177 -1.60 21.16 -5.17
N ASP A 178 -2.61 21.96 -4.84
CA ASP A 178 -4.00 21.48 -4.73
C ASP A 178 -4.50 20.91 -6.07
N ASP A 179 -4.10 21.48 -7.21
CA ASP A 179 -4.47 20.97 -8.54
C ASP A 179 -3.88 19.57 -8.80
N GLU A 180 -2.60 19.36 -8.47
CA GLU A 180 -1.96 18.05 -8.61
C GLU A 180 -2.56 17.02 -7.65
N PHE A 181 -2.91 17.44 -6.42
CA PHE A 181 -3.69 16.62 -5.49
C PHE A 181 -5.02 16.20 -6.10
N GLU A 182 -5.81 17.15 -6.63
CA GLU A 182 -7.14 16.87 -7.14
C GLU A 182 -7.08 15.93 -8.35
N LYS A 183 -6.12 16.15 -9.24
CA LYS A 183 -5.87 15.26 -10.37
C LYS A 183 -5.53 13.85 -9.89
N TYR A 184 -4.59 13.72 -8.96
CA TYR A 184 -4.22 12.42 -8.40
C TYR A 184 -5.39 11.72 -7.72
N ALA A 185 -6.22 12.48 -6.99
CA ALA A 185 -7.38 11.94 -6.31
C ALA A 185 -8.47 11.47 -7.25
N LYS A 186 -8.71 12.18 -8.37
CA LYS A 186 -9.62 11.72 -9.42
C LYS A 186 -9.13 10.41 -10.08
N GLU A 187 -7.82 10.22 -10.20
CA GLU A 187 -7.22 8.99 -10.76
C GLU A 187 -7.24 7.80 -9.79
N THR A 188 -7.09 8.05 -8.49
CA THR A 188 -6.78 7.00 -7.49
C THR A 188 -7.89 6.77 -6.46
N SER A 189 -9.03 7.41 -6.62
CA SER A 189 -10.17 7.28 -5.71
C SER A 189 -11.50 7.29 -6.48
N ALA A 190 -12.56 6.83 -5.82
CA ALA A 190 -13.93 6.94 -6.32
C ALA A 190 -14.61 8.27 -5.92
N LEU A 191 -13.86 9.26 -5.43
CA LEU A 191 -14.41 10.49 -4.83
C LEU A 191 -15.09 11.43 -5.86
N GLY A 192 -14.81 11.27 -7.16
CA GLY A 192 -15.50 12.00 -8.22
C GLY A 192 -15.36 13.52 -8.12
N GLU A 193 -16.46 14.25 -8.28
CA GLU A 193 -16.49 15.72 -8.24
C GLU A 193 -16.32 16.31 -6.82
N GLY A 194 -16.46 15.49 -5.77
CA GLY A 194 -16.34 15.93 -4.37
C GLY A 194 -14.91 16.10 -3.86
N VAL A 195 -13.92 15.77 -4.69
CA VAL A 195 -12.48 15.78 -4.34
C VAL A 195 -12.01 17.15 -3.82
N SER A 196 -12.57 18.25 -4.33
CA SER A 196 -12.18 19.61 -3.93
C SER A 196 -12.39 19.91 -2.44
N ASN A 197 -13.34 19.20 -1.80
CA ASN A 197 -13.67 19.36 -0.38
C ASN A 197 -12.91 18.38 0.53
N VAL A 198 -11.98 17.57 -0.01
CA VAL A 198 -11.24 16.56 0.74
C VAL A 198 -9.85 17.08 1.10
N LEU A 199 -9.60 17.22 2.40
CA LEU A 199 -8.33 17.74 2.94
C LEU A 199 -7.21 16.71 2.89
N ALA A 200 -7.56 15.47 3.22
CA ALA A 200 -6.71 14.29 3.17
C ALA A 200 -7.60 13.04 3.11
N TYR A 201 -7.09 11.96 2.54
CA TYR A 201 -7.79 10.68 2.53
C TYR A 201 -6.82 9.51 2.43
N TYR A 202 -7.24 8.37 2.99
CA TYR A 202 -6.60 7.10 2.70
C TYR A 202 -7.35 6.41 1.55
N SER A 203 -6.63 5.95 0.54
CA SER A 203 -7.21 5.18 -0.56
C SER A 203 -6.96 3.70 -0.37
N HIS A 204 -8.04 2.94 -0.21
CA HIS A 204 -8.00 1.47 -0.26
C HIS A 204 -7.62 0.94 -1.65
N ILE A 205 -7.70 1.76 -2.71
CA ILE A 205 -7.31 1.38 -4.06
C ILE A 205 -5.81 1.51 -4.24
N SER A 206 -5.21 2.62 -3.81
CA SER A 206 -3.77 2.85 -4.01
C SER A 206 -2.89 2.49 -2.83
N ASN A 207 -3.47 2.11 -1.67
CA ASN A 207 -2.76 1.86 -0.42
C ASN A 207 -1.90 3.07 0.03
N ASN A 208 -2.38 4.27 -0.25
CA ASN A 208 -1.69 5.51 0.07
C ASN A 208 -2.55 6.38 0.97
N LEU A 209 -1.90 7.07 1.90
CA LEU A 209 -2.44 8.22 2.61
C LEU A 209 -2.06 9.48 1.83
N ILE A 210 -3.04 10.25 1.39
CA ILE A 210 -2.83 11.41 0.52
C ILE A 210 -3.28 12.67 1.24
N LEU A 211 -2.41 13.68 1.27
CA LEU A 211 -2.63 14.95 1.96
C LEU A 211 -2.37 16.14 1.04
N ARG A 212 -3.09 17.23 1.29
CA ARG A 212 -2.75 18.56 0.78
C ARG A 212 -1.81 19.26 1.73
N MET A 213 -0.77 19.90 1.20
CA MET A 213 0.16 20.68 2.02
C MET A 213 -0.51 21.93 2.62
N SER A 214 -1.48 22.52 1.93
CA SER A 214 -2.29 23.66 2.40
C SER A 214 -2.98 23.37 3.74
N GLU A 215 -3.24 22.11 4.06
CA GLU A 215 -3.92 21.66 5.29
C GLU A 215 -2.93 21.23 6.39
N CYS A 216 -1.63 21.23 6.11
CA CYS A 216 -0.57 20.84 7.04
C CYS A 216 -0.13 22.02 7.92
N SER A 217 -1.04 22.51 8.77
CA SER A 217 -0.83 23.71 9.62
C SER A 217 0.23 23.56 10.72
N SER A 218 0.56 22.34 11.15
CA SER A 218 1.58 22.09 12.19
C SER A 218 3.02 22.00 11.68
N PHE A 219 3.23 22.09 10.36
CA PHE A 219 4.52 21.97 9.69
C PHE A 219 4.93 23.26 8.97
N GLU A 220 4.62 24.41 9.58
CA GLU A 220 4.74 25.79 9.07
C GLU A 220 5.96 26.05 8.16
N THR A 221 5.80 25.89 6.84
CA THR A 221 5.98 26.92 5.80
C THR A 221 5.58 26.32 4.44
N PRO A 222 4.93 27.07 3.53
CA PRO A 222 4.92 26.71 2.12
C PRO A 222 6.36 26.64 1.63
N LEU A 223 6.75 25.55 0.97
CA LEU A 223 8.15 25.31 0.58
C LEU A 223 8.61 26.25 -0.55
N HIS A 224 7.67 26.75 -1.36
CA HIS A 224 7.89 27.73 -2.41
C HIS A 224 7.54 29.18 -2.06
N GLU A 225 6.99 29.47 -0.88
CA GLU A 225 6.76 30.85 -0.44
C GLU A 225 7.75 31.20 0.68
N ALA A 226 8.72 32.02 0.31
CA ALA A 226 9.52 32.84 1.22
C ALA A 226 9.29 34.31 0.87
#